data_AF-A0A848LS48-F1
#
_entry.id   AF-A0A848LS48-F1
#
_cell.length_a   1.000
_cell.length_b   1.000
_cell.length_c   1.000
_cell.angle_alpha   90.00
_cell.angle_beta   90.00
_cell.angle_gamma   90.00
#
_symmetry.space_group_name_H-M   'P 1'
#
loop_
_entity.id
_entity.type
_entity.pdbx_description
1 polymer ?
#
loop_
_entity_poly.entity_id
_entity_poly.type
_entity_poly.pdbx_seq_one_letter_code
_entity_poly.pdbx_strand_id
1 'polypeptide(L)'
;MSDVAARFEALAKEWEGHCAAHRESSNPYVFLNHPSFESIVSLGRPAVPLIVERYREGSVFWGAALRRITGLTTFGDGVVGNLDATRRSWLKWWDENKAGFTGR
;
A
#
# COMPACT_ATOMS: atom_id res chain seq x y z
N MET A 1 -20.75 -4.12 -1.74
CA MET A 1 -19.33 -3.84 -1.47
C MET A 1 -19.01 -4.45 -0.12
N SER A 2 -17.94 -5.23 0.00
CA SER A 2 -17.50 -5.75 1.30
C SER A 2 -17.17 -4.58 2.23
N ASP A 3 -17.46 -4.72 3.53
CA ASP A 3 -17.17 -3.72 4.56
C ASP A 3 -15.69 -3.24 4.49
N VAL A 4 -14.79 -4.19 4.23
CA VAL A 4 -13.36 -3.91 4.06
C VAL A 4 -13.07 -3.00 2.85
N ALA A 5 -13.75 -3.19 1.72
CA ALA A 5 -13.53 -2.36 0.55
C ALA A 5 -13.97 -0.91 0.80
N ALA A 6 -15.17 -0.72 1.39
CA ALA A 6 -15.66 0.62 1.71
C ALA A 6 -14.75 1.34 2.73
N ARG A 7 -14.28 0.60 3.75
CA ARG A 7 -13.36 1.12 4.76
C ARG A 7 -11.99 1.45 4.16
N PHE A 8 -11.44 0.57 3.32
CA PHE A 8 -10.20 0.82 2.61
C PHE A 8 -10.28 2.09 1.77
N GLU A 9 -11.34 2.26 0.99
CA GLU A 9 -11.54 3.40 0.10
C GLU A 9 -11.55 4.74 0.87
N ALA A 10 -12.25 4.80 2.00
CA ALA A 10 -12.28 5.99 2.84
C ALA A 10 -10.89 6.33 3.40
N LEU A 11 -10.19 5.33 3.95
CA LEU A 11 -8.86 5.50 4.54
C LEU A 11 -7.81 5.85 3.48
N ALA A 12 -7.87 5.21 2.31
CA ALA A 12 -6.96 5.43 1.19
C ALA A 12 -7.09 6.88 0.70
N LYS A 13 -8.32 7.36 0.48
CA LYS A 13 -8.56 8.74 0.05
C LYS A 13 -8.02 9.77 1.05
N GLU A 14 -8.22 9.55 2.34
CA GLU A 14 -7.70 10.43 3.38
C GLU A 14 -6.16 10.45 3.38
N TRP A 15 -5.54 9.27 3.36
CA TRP A 15 -4.10 9.13 3.38
C TRP A 15 -3.42 9.67 2.11
N GLU A 16 -3.97 9.40 0.93
CA GLU A 16 -3.49 9.93 -0.34
C GLU A 16 -3.58 11.46 -0.37
N GLY A 17 -4.65 12.04 0.18
CA GLY A 17 -4.77 13.49 0.35
C GLY A 17 -3.66 14.07 1.22
N HIS A 18 -3.35 13.42 2.35
CA HIS A 18 -2.21 13.80 3.20
C HIS A 18 -0.87 13.65 2.46
N CYS A 19 -0.68 12.57 1.70
CA CYS A 19 0.53 12.35 0.91
C CYS A 19 0.71 13.41 -0.18
N ALA A 20 -0.35 13.79 -0.88
CA ALA A 20 -0.32 14.85 -1.88
C ALA A 20 0.06 16.20 -1.25
N ALA A 21 -0.49 16.52 -0.07
CA ALA A 21 -0.17 17.74 0.67
C ALA A 21 1.29 17.78 1.17
N HIS A 22 1.90 16.63 1.43
CA HIS A 22 3.26 16.52 1.96
C HIS A 22 4.27 15.97 0.94
N ARG A 23 3.95 16.00 -0.36
CA ARG A 23 4.78 15.39 -1.43
C ARG A 23 6.23 15.90 -1.50
N GLU A 24 6.49 17.09 -0.96
CA GLU A 24 7.82 17.73 -0.93
C GLU A 24 8.65 17.31 0.29
N SER A 25 8.05 16.56 1.22
CA SER A 25 8.75 16.01 2.39
C SER A 25 9.76 14.95 1.95
N SER A 26 11.02 15.17 2.30
CA SER A 26 12.08 14.16 2.21
C SER A 26 12.04 13.12 3.34
N ASN A 27 11.21 13.34 4.35
CA ASN A 27 11.04 12.41 5.47
C ASN A 27 9.90 11.42 5.20
N PRO A 28 10.19 10.12 4.96
CA PRO A 28 9.15 9.13 4.67
C PRO A 28 8.19 8.87 5.84
N TYR A 29 8.61 9.14 7.08
CA TYR A 29 7.76 8.97 8.26
C TYR A 29 6.57 9.92 8.27
N VAL A 30 6.62 11.04 7.54
CA VAL A 30 5.46 11.94 7.38
C VAL A 30 4.29 11.21 6.71
N PHE A 31 4.56 10.25 5.83
CA PHE A 31 3.54 9.47 5.14
C PHE A 31 3.18 8.20 5.93
N LEU A 32 4.16 7.56 6.58
CA LEU A 32 3.93 6.31 7.30
C LEU A 32 3.28 6.51 8.67
N ASN A 33 3.59 7.59 9.38
CA ASN A 33 3.02 7.88 10.70
C ASN A 33 1.68 8.60 10.57
N HIS A 34 0.78 8.06 9.76
CA HIS A 34 -0.56 8.58 9.55
C HIS A 34 -1.61 7.58 10.07
N PRO A 35 -2.61 8.01 10.86
CA PRO A 35 -3.64 7.10 11.41
C PRO A 35 -4.34 6.26 10.35
N SER A 36 -4.65 6.86 9.19
CA SER A 36 -5.30 6.13 8.09
C SER A 36 -4.37 5.12 7.44
N PHE A 37 -3.06 5.37 7.39
CA PHE A 37 -2.08 4.39 6.91
C PHE A 37 -2.02 3.17 7.84
N GLU A 38 -1.90 3.39 9.15
CA GLU A 38 -1.92 2.30 10.14
C GLU A 38 -3.24 1.52 10.09
N SER A 39 -4.36 2.22 9.87
CA SER A 39 -5.68 1.60 9.72
C SER A 39 -5.77 0.75 8.46
N ILE A 40 -5.20 1.17 7.33
CA ILE A 40 -5.10 0.37 6.11
C ILE A 40 -4.30 -0.90 6.36
N VAL A 41 -3.14 -0.78 7.04
CA VAL A 41 -2.33 -1.94 7.43
C VAL A 41 -3.12 -2.90 8.31
N SER A 42 -3.91 -2.36 9.24
CA SER A 42 -4.74 -3.14 10.18
C SER A 42 -5.88 -3.89 9.50
N LEU A 43 -6.30 -3.50 8.29
CA LEU A 43 -7.26 -4.29 7.49
C LEU A 43 -6.68 -5.65 7.07
N GLY A 44 -5.36 -5.80 7.08
CA GLY A 44 -4.68 -7.08 6.87
C GLY A 44 -4.83 -7.63 5.44
N ARG A 45 -4.79 -8.97 5.33
CA ARG A 45 -4.75 -9.68 4.03
C ARG A 45 -5.88 -9.29 3.05
N PRO A 46 -7.14 -9.07 3.48
CA PRO A 46 -8.21 -8.63 2.58
C PRO A 46 -7.96 -7.28 1.89
N ALA A 47 -7.11 -6.40 2.44
CA ALA A 47 -6.78 -5.13 1.81
C ALA A 47 -5.69 -5.24 0.74
N VAL A 48 -4.92 -6.34 0.69
CA VAL A 48 -3.84 -6.53 -0.30
C VAL A 48 -4.29 -6.36 -1.75
N PRO A 49 -5.36 -7.02 -2.24
CA PRO A 49 -5.83 -6.79 -3.61
C PRO A 49 -6.17 -5.32 -3.86
N LEU A 50 -6.81 -4.64 -2.90
CA LEU A 50 -7.21 -3.24 -3.03
C LEU A 50 -6.00 -2.31 -3.10
N ILE A 51 -4.99 -2.54 -2.24
CA ILE A 51 -3.73 -1.80 -2.25
C ILE A 51 -3.01 -1.99 -3.58
N VAL A 52 -2.99 -3.20 -4.14
CA VAL A 52 -2.31 -3.45 -5.41
C VAL A 52 -3.01 -2.70 -6.55
N GLU A 53 -4.34 -2.70 -6.62
CA GLU A 53 -5.07 -1.94 -7.64
C GLU A 53 -4.77 -0.44 -7.53
N ARG A 54 -4.78 0.13 -6.31
CA ARG A 54 -4.33 1.51 -6.08
C ARG A 54 -2.88 1.74 -6.49
N TYR A 55 -2.01 0.77 -6.22
CA TYR A 55 -0.62 0.86 -6.60
C TYR A 55 -0.41 0.82 -8.12
N ARG A 56 -1.35 0.26 -8.91
CA ARG A 56 -1.33 0.33 -10.40
C ARG A 56 -1.70 1.70 -10.95
N GLU A 57 -2.40 2.55 -10.22
CA GLU A 57 -2.88 3.86 -10.72
C GLU A 57 -1.82 4.98 -10.61
N GLY A 58 -0.92 4.92 -9.63
CA GLY A 58 0.23 5.82 -9.60
C GLY A 58 0.60 6.41 -8.24
N SER A 59 1.54 5.73 -7.59
CA SER A 59 2.62 6.34 -6.80
C SER A 59 2.27 7.06 -5.49
N VAL A 60 2.08 6.27 -4.43
CA VAL A 60 2.44 6.60 -3.04
C VAL A 60 3.18 5.40 -2.42
N PHE A 61 3.50 5.48 -1.14
CA PHE A 61 4.22 4.48 -0.32
C PHE A 61 3.42 3.16 -0.10
N TRP A 62 2.61 2.74 -1.06
CA TRP A 62 1.81 1.51 -0.99
C TRP A 62 2.66 0.26 -0.76
N GLY A 63 3.90 0.24 -1.26
CA GLY A 63 4.87 -0.83 -0.99
C GLY A 63 5.15 -1.04 0.51
N ALA A 64 5.10 0.02 1.32
CA ALA A 64 5.25 -0.08 2.77
C ALA A 64 4.05 -0.76 3.43
N ALA A 65 2.83 -0.47 2.97
CA ALA A 65 1.62 -1.15 3.44
C ALA A 65 1.65 -2.64 3.07
N LEU A 66 1.99 -2.96 1.83
CA LEU A 66 2.14 -4.35 1.36
C LEU A 66 3.17 -5.12 2.17
N ARG A 67 4.34 -4.53 2.45
CA ARG A 67 5.37 -5.12 3.33
C ARG A 67 4.83 -5.39 4.73
N ARG A 68 4.15 -4.44 5.35
CA ARG A 68 3.62 -4.60 6.72
C ARG A 68 2.55 -5.69 6.80
N ILE A 69 1.70 -5.81 5.78
CA ILE A 69 0.63 -6.81 5.74
C ILE A 69 1.16 -8.21 5.39
N THR A 70 2.07 -8.30 4.41
CA THR A 70 2.56 -9.59 3.89
C THR A 70 3.79 -10.12 4.63
N GLY A 71 4.51 -9.25 5.34
CA GLY A 71 5.80 -9.56 5.97
C GLY A 71 6.99 -9.66 5.01
N LEU A 72 6.78 -9.46 3.70
CA LEU A 72 7.85 -9.60 2.70
C LEU A 72 8.80 -8.41 2.72
N THR A 73 10.10 -8.68 2.90
CA THR A 73 11.18 -7.67 2.93
C THR A 73 11.98 -7.61 1.63
N THR A 74 11.71 -8.51 0.68
CA THR A 74 12.47 -8.70 -0.57
C THR A 74 12.54 -7.46 -1.47
N PHE A 75 11.59 -6.53 -1.34
CA PHE A 75 11.46 -5.36 -2.22
C PHE A 75 11.85 -4.04 -1.51
N GLY A 76 12.57 -4.15 -0.39
CA GLY A 76 12.95 -3.04 0.47
C GLY A 76 11.78 -2.51 1.30
N ASP A 77 11.99 -1.37 1.96
CA ASP A 77 11.02 -0.83 2.91
C ASP A 77 9.86 -0.05 2.23
N GLY A 78 9.86 0.04 0.90
CA GLY A 78 8.80 0.69 0.13
C GLY A 78 8.76 2.22 0.24
N VAL A 79 9.78 2.81 0.88
CA VAL A 79 9.85 4.26 1.17
C VAL A 79 11.17 4.94 0.84
N VAL A 80 12.18 4.18 0.44
CA VAL A 80 13.51 4.70 0.08
C VAL A 80 14.02 3.99 -1.18
N GLY A 81 14.86 4.66 -1.96
CA GLY A 81 15.45 4.10 -3.17
C GLY A 81 14.54 4.27 -4.40
N ASN A 82 14.63 3.33 -5.35
CA ASN A 82 13.88 3.41 -6.61
C ASN A 82 12.43 2.91 -6.42
N LEU A 83 11.55 3.81 -6.00
CA LEU A 83 10.14 3.51 -5.71
C LEU A 83 9.39 2.90 -6.91
N ASP A 84 9.74 3.30 -8.13
CA ASP A 84 9.18 2.72 -9.36
C ASP A 84 9.64 1.28 -9.59
N ALA A 85 10.91 0.97 -9.31
CA ALA A 85 11.41 -0.40 -9.36
C ALA A 85 10.75 -1.27 -8.28
N THR A 86 10.61 -0.75 -7.06
CA THR A 86 9.89 -1.43 -5.98
C THR A 86 8.44 -1.69 -6.36
N ARG A 87 7.76 -0.71 -6.96
CA ARG A 87 6.40 -0.85 -7.49
C ARG A 87 6.31 -1.99 -8.51
N ARG A 88 7.19 -2.00 -9.52
CA ARG A 88 7.21 -3.07 -10.53
C ARG A 88 7.41 -4.45 -9.90
N SER A 89 8.30 -4.57 -8.92
CA SER A 89 8.53 -5.82 -8.20
C SER A 89 7.28 -6.28 -7.43
N TRP A 90 6.59 -5.37 -6.74
CA TRP A 90 5.34 -5.67 -6.05
C TRP A 90 4.23 -6.10 -7.01
N LEU A 91 4.06 -5.41 -8.13
CA LEU A 91 3.06 -5.75 -9.15
C LEU A 91 3.35 -7.12 -9.77
N LYS A 92 4.61 -7.42 -10.08
CA LYS A 92 5.04 -8.73 -10.57
C LYS A 92 4.74 -9.83 -9.54
N TRP A 93 5.15 -9.62 -8.29
CA TRP A 93 4.87 -10.57 -7.21
C TRP A 93 3.36 -10.81 -7.06
N TRP A 94 2.54 -9.77 -7.15
CA TRP A 94 1.09 -9.90 -7.07
C TRP A 94 0.54 -10.78 -8.20
N ASP A 95 0.97 -10.59 -9.44
CA ASP A 95 0.50 -11.39 -10.57
C ASP A 95 0.79 -12.89 -10.39
N GLU A 96 1.89 -13.22 -9.72
CA GLU A 96 2.29 -14.60 -9.37
C GLU A 96 1.56 -15.16 -8.13
N ASN A 97 1.10 -14.30 -7.21
CA ASN A 97 0.61 -14.72 -5.88
C ASN A 97 -0.88 -14.44 -5.60
N LYS A 98 -1.57 -13.70 -6.46
CA LYS A 98 -2.97 -13.25 -6.24
C LYS A 98 -3.95 -14.39 -5.95
N ALA A 99 -3.72 -15.58 -6.47
CA ALA A 99 -4.55 -16.77 -6.20
C ALA A 99 -4.66 -17.10 -4.70
N GLY A 100 -3.62 -16.81 -3.90
CA GLY A 100 -3.61 -17.01 -2.45
C GLY A 100 -4.32 -15.91 -1.63
N PHE A 101 -4.82 -14.87 -2.30
CA PHE A 101 -5.54 -13.74 -1.69
C PHE A 101 -7.00 -13.65 -2.16
N THR A 102 -7.32 -14.25 -3.29
CA THR A 102 -8.68 -14.31 -3.86
C THR A 102 -9.45 -15.58 -3.46
N GLY A 103 -8.88 -16.43 -2.61
CA GLY A 103 -9.44 -17.72 -2.23
C GLY A 103 -9.93 -17.81 -0.79
N ARG A 104 -11.17 -17.38 -0.52
CA ARG A 104 -12.27 -18.22 0.01
C ARG A 104 -13.60 -17.47 -0.05
#